data_AF-A0A1Y3MQ30-F1
#
_entry.id   AF-A0A1Y3MQ30-F1
#
_cell.length_a   1.000
_cell.length_b   1.000
_cell.length_c   1.000
_cell.angle_alpha   90.00
_cell.angle_beta   90.00
_cell.angle_gamma   90.00
#
_symmetry.space_group_name_H-M   'P 1'
#
loop_
_entity.id
_entity.type
_entity.pdbx_description
1 polymer ?
#
loop_
_entity_poly.entity_id
_entity_poly.type
_entity_poly.pdbx_seq_one_letter_code
_entity_poly.pdbx_strand_id
1 'polypeptide(L)'
;MKGDEELTARKSEQWQTIGFQGVDPATDFRGMGILGLEQLIYFAQNFNDTAKHILSCSHHKTSWYSFAITGINLTALELELLRGRHLQYYLISHEASVESFNEFYCYLFAEFNNYWFKRPEPVTVMNFNEVFKSFKRKIINNLTDQAPVIVDTDKKKY
;
A
#
# COMPACT_ATOMS: atom_id res chain seq x y z
N MET A 1 8.39 -14.10 3.95
CA MET A 1 9.25 -14.94 4.79
C MET A 1 8.57 -15.10 6.13
N LYS A 2 8.63 -16.30 6.70
CA LYS A 2 8.15 -16.49 8.07
C LYS A 2 9.27 -16.07 9.04
N GLY A 3 9.15 -14.90 9.65
CA GLY A 3 10.12 -14.42 10.65
C GLY A 3 11.52 -14.19 10.05
N ASP A 4 12.53 -14.81 10.65
CA ASP A 4 13.97 -14.66 10.33
C ASP A 4 14.44 -15.58 9.16
N GLU A 5 13.52 -16.04 8.33
CA GLU A 5 13.85 -16.86 7.17
C GLU A 5 14.63 -16.03 6.13
N GLU A 6 15.91 -16.37 5.93
CA GLU A 6 16.76 -15.69 4.95
C GLU A 6 16.33 -15.96 3.50
N LEU A 7 16.54 -14.96 2.62
CA LEU A 7 16.29 -15.11 1.18
C LEU A 7 17.30 -16.10 0.59
N THR A 8 16.79 -17.23 0.10
CA THR A 8 17.62 -18.28 -0.52
C THR A 8 18.21 -17.85 -1.86
N ALA A 9 17.46 -17.07 -2.64
CA ALA A 9 17.89 -16.52 -3.93
C ALA A 9 16.97 -15.38 -4.37
N ARG A 10 17.45 -14.54 -5.30
CA ARG A 10 16.62 -13.48 -5.93
C ARG A 10 15.35 -14.05 -6.55
N LYS A 11 15.41 -15.23 -7.17
CA LYS A 11 14.25 -15.94 -7.69
C LYS A 11 13.91 -17.10 -6.76
N SER A 12 12.81 -17.02 -6.04
CA SER A 12 12.37 -18.06 -5.09
C SER A 12 10.88 -17.96 -4.81
N GLU A 13 10.26 -19.05 -4.34
CA GLU A 13 8.86 -19.05 -3.91
C GLU A 13 8.60 -18.19 -2.66
N GLN A 14 9.66 -17.81 -1.93
CA GLN A 14 9.56 -16.99 -0.72
C GLN A 14 8.89 -15.64 -1.01
N TRP A 15 9.01 -15.10 -2.22
CA TRP A 15 8.35 -13.85 -2.61
C TRP A 15 6.83 -13.93 -2.61
N GLN A 16 6.26 -15.10 -2.89
CA GLN A 16 4.80 -15.29 -2.86
C GLN A 16 4.25 -15.13 -1.44
N THR A 17 5.04 -15.42 -0.41
CA THR A 17 4.62 -15.20 0.98
C THR A 17 4.44 -13.72 1.33
N ILE A 18 5.13 -12.82 0.63
CA ILE A 18 4.99 -11.36 0.75
C ILE A 18 3.91 -10.84 -0.23
N GLY A 19 3.41 -11.71 -1.11
CA GLY A 19 2.35 -11.41 -2.06
C GLY A 19 2.80 -11.14 -3.50
N PHE A 20 4.08 -11.20 -3.83
CA PHE A 20 4.50 -11.07 -5.25
C PHE A 20 3.91 -12.17 -6.13
N GLN A 21 3.79 -11.92 -7.43
CA GLN A 21 3.30 -12.93 -8.38
C GLN A 21 4.45 -13.81 -8.83
N GLY A 22 4.37 -15.10 -8.52
CA GLY A 22 5.37 -16.07 -8.90
C GLY A 22 6.69 -15.91 -8.15
N VAL A 23 7.77 -16.44 -8.74
CA VAL A 23 9.08 -16.57 -8.08
C VAL A 23 10.03 -15.41 -8.36
N ASP A 24 9.73 -14.56 -9.34
CA ASP A 24 10.57 -13.44 -9.74
C ASP A 24 9.86 -12.11 -9.48
N PRO A 25 10.13 -11.42 -8.36
CA PRO A 25 9.41 -10.19 -8.00
C PRO A 25 9.65 -9.06 -9.00
N ALA A 26 10.72 -9.13 -9.81
CA ALA A 26 11.01 -8.10 -10.82
C ALA A 26 9.91 -8.02 -11.89
N THR A 27 9.15 -9.10 -12.13
CA THR A 27 8.08 -9.09 -13.13
C THR A 27 6.86 -8.27 -12.72
N ASP A 28 6.68 -8.03 -11.43
CA ASP A 28 5.55 -7.26 -10.88
C ASP A 28 5.78 -5.75 -10.99
N PHE A 29 7.05 -5.31 -10.96
CA PHE A 29 7.41 -3.90 -11.06
C PHE A 29 7.40 -3.36 -12.50
N ARG A 30 6.88 -4.08 -13.49
CA ARG A 30 6.81 -3.59 -14.89
C ARG A 30 6.03 -2.28 -15.04
N GLY A 31 5.02 -2.06 -14.20
CA GLY A 31 4.23 -0.83 -14.19
C GLY A 31 4.90 0.31 -13.44
N MET A 32 5.08 0.16 -12.12
CA MET A 32 5.54 1.23 -11.23
C MET A 32 7.06 1.29 -11.04
N GLY A 33 7.80 0.32 -11.58
CA GLY A 33 9.25 0.30 -11.59
C GLY A 33 9.88 0.44 -10.21
N ILE A 34 10.99 1.16 -10.17
CA ILE A 34 11.79 1.41 -8.97
C ILE A 34 10.99 2.16 -7.91
N LEU A 35 10.10 3.07 -8.28
CA LEU A 35 9.29 3.82 -7.31
C LEU A 35 8.43 2.88 -6.44
N GLY A 36 7.75 1.92 -7.07
CA GLY A 36 6.95 0.95 -6.32
C GLY A 36 7.79 0.07 -5.37
N LEU A 37 9.04 -0.22 -5.75
CA LEU A 37 9.99 -0.94 -4.90
C LEU A 37 10.45 -0.06 -3.73
N GLU A 38 10.86 1.18 -4.00
CA GLU A 38 11.32 2.14 -2.99
C GLU A 38 10.24 2.42 -1.96
N GLN A 39 8.97 2.54 -2.38
CA GLN A 39 7.84 2.74 -1.47
C GLN A 39 7.54 1.54 -0.59
N LEU A 40 7.62 0.32 -1.13
CA LEU A 40 7.51 -0.90 -0.32
C LEU A 40 8.62 -0.98 0.72
N ILE A 41 9.86 -0.66 0.34
CA ILE A 41 11.01 -0.62 1.26
C ILE A 41 10.82 0.47 2.31
N TYR A 42 10.42 1.67 1.90
CA TYR A 42 10.17 2.80 2.79
C TYR A 42 9.13 2.45 3.83
N PHE A 43 8.00 1.86 3.42
CA PHE A 43 6.95 1.44 4.33
C PHE A 43 7.44 0.38 5.32
N ALA A 44 8.17 -0.63 4.83
CA ALA A 44 8.72 -1.69 5.67
C ALA A 44 9.78 -1.18 6.68
N GLN A 45 10.55 -0.15 6.33
CA GLN A 45 11.62 0.38 7.19
C GLN A 45 11.11 1.44 8.17
N ASN A 46 10.23 2.33 7.74
CA ASN A 46 9.78 3.48 8.54
C ASN A 46 8.50 3.20 9.34
N PHE A 47 7.66 2.29 8.86
CA PHE A 47 6.39 1.91 9.49
C PHE A 47 6.32 0.40 9.71
N ASN A 48 7.42 -0.17 10.22
CA ASN A 48 7.63 -1.63 10.28
C ASN A 48 6.50 -2.39 10.97
N ASP A 49 6.02 -1.89 12.11
CA ASP A 49 4.95 -2.52 12.88
C ASP A 49 3.64 -2.54 12.09
N THR A 50 3.29 -1.42 11.47
CA THR A 50 2.11 -1.31 10.60
C THR A 50 2.26 -2.20 9.37
N ALA A 51 3.42 -2.22 8.72
CA ALA A 51 3.68 -3.07 7.56
C ALA A 51 3.53 -4.57 7.92
N LYS A 52 4.07 -5.00 9.05
CA LYS A 52 3.91 -6.38 9.57
C LYS A 52 2.45 -6.69 9.91
N HIS A 53 1.74 -5.76 10.55
CA HIS A 53 0.33 -5.92 10.86
C HIS A 53 -0.50 -6.10 9.59
N ILE A 54 -0.34 -5.21 8.61
CA ILE A 54 -1.05 -5.27 7.32
C ILE A 54 -0.67 -6.53 6.55
N LEU A 55 0.60 -6.94 6.54
CA LEU A 55 1.02 -8.21 5.93
C LEU A 55 0.27 -9.38 6.56
N SER A 56 0.21 -9.44 7.90
CA SER A 56 -0.56 -10.47 8.60
C SER A 56 -2.05 -10.44 8.26
N CYS A 57 -2.66 -9.25 8.16
CA CYS A 57 -4.04 -9.10 7.73
C CYS A 57 -4.24 -9.60 6.29
N SER A 58 -3.30 -9.32 5.39
CA SER A 58 -3.38 -9.71 3.98
C SER A 58 -3.44 -11.23 3.78
N HIS A 59 -2.97 -12.03 4.75
CA HIS A 59 -3.08 -13.50 4.76
C HIS A 59 -4.38 -14.05 5.38
N HIS A 60 -5.37 -13.20 5.64
CA HIS A 60 -6.65 -13.61 6.22
C HIS A 60 -7.34 -14.74 5.43
N LYS A 61 -7.87 -15.76 6.11
CA LYS A 61 -8.36 -17.00 5.48
C LYS A 61 -9.33 -16.79 4.29
N THR A 62 -10.27 -15.85 4.41
CA THR A 62 -11.27 -15.57 3.38
C THR A 62 -10.94 -14.29 2.61
N SER A 63 -10.83 -13.17 3.33
CA SER A 63 -10.54 -11.85 2.77
C SER A 63 -9.05 -11.57 2.54
N TRP A 64 -8.27 -12.57 2.15
CA TRP A 64 -6.87 -12.32 1.80
C TRP A 64 -6.77 -11.42 0.56
N TYR A 65 -5.64 -10.72 0.45
CA TYR A 65 -5.22 -10.05 -0.76
C TYR A 65 -3.68 -10.11 -0.86
N SER A 66 -3.14 -9.87 -2.05
CA SER A 66 -1.68 -9.84 -2.21
C SER A 66 -1.12 -8.52 -1.65
N PHE A 67 -0.30 -8.59 -0.59
CA PHE A 67 0.31 -7.40 0.00
C PHE A 67 1.19 -6.64 -1.01
N ALA A 68 2.18 -7.30 -1.62
CA ALA A 68 3.09 -6.62 -2.56
C ALA A 68 2.37 -6.05 -3.80
N ILE A 69 1.42 -6.78 -4.39
CA ILE A 69 0.70 -6.31 -5.59
C ILE A 69 -0.26 -5.18 -5.24
N THR A 70 -0.93 -5.25 -4.10
CA THR A 70 -1.72 -4.12 -3.59
C THR A 70 -0.83 -2.90 -3.38
N GLY A 71 0.34 -3.05 -2.77
CA GLY A 71 1.31 -1.97 -2.59
C GLY A 71 1.70 -1.32 -3.91
N ILE A 72 2.04 -2.11 -4.94
CA ILE A 72 2.37 -1.59 -6.28
C ILE A 72 1.18 -0.87 -6.91
N ASN A 73 -0.05 -1.39 -6.75
CA ASN A 73 -1.25 -0.72 -7.25
C ASN A 73 -1.52 0.61 -6.52
N LEU A 74 -1.18 0.70 -5.23
CA LEU A 74 -1.30 1.94 -4.47
C LEU A 74 -0.28 3.00 -4.91
N THR A 75 0.94 2.61 -5.28
CA THR A 75 1.90 3.52 -5.96
C THR A 75 1.29 4.11 -7.24
N ALA A 76 0.62 3.27 -8.03
CA ALA A 76 -0.06 3.72 -9.25
C ALA A 76 -1.18 4.72 -8.96
N LEU A 77 -1.99 4.43 -7.93
CA LEU A 77 -3.04 5.33 -7.46
C LEU A 77 -2.45 6.67 -7.01
N GLU A 78 -1.42 6.66 -6.20
CA GLU A 78 -0.78 7.87 -5.70
C GLU A 78 -0.23 8.76 -6.82
N LEU A 79 0.47 8.16 -7.80
CA LEU A 79 0.92 8.88 -8.99
C LEU A 79 -0.24 9.49 -9.77
N GLU A 80 -1.37 8.79 -9.86
CA GLU A 80 -2.58 9.31 -10.48
C GLU A 80 -3.14 10.51 -9.70
N LEU A 81 -3.19 10.42 -8.38
CA LEU A 81 -3.65 11.52 -7.51
C LEU A 81 -2.74 12.74 -7.64
N LEU A 82 -1.41 12.54 -7.72
CA LEU A 82 -0.44 13.61 -7.96
C LEU A 82 -0.68 14.28 -9.31
N ARG A 83 -0.75 13.50 -10.40
CA ARG A 83 -0.96 14.00 -11.77
C ARG A 83 -2.32 14.68 -11.95
N GLY A 84 -3.35 14.16 -11.27
CA GLY A 84 -4.69 14.73 -11.20
C GLY A 84 -4.81 15.97 -10.30
N ARG A 85 -3.71 16.40 -9.67
CA ARG A 85 -3.64 17.54 -8.73
C ARG A 85 -4.46 17.38 -7.45
N HIS A 86 -4.87 16.16 -7.11
CA HIS A 86 -5.59 15.87 -5.87
C HIS A 86 -4.69 15.95 -4.62
N LEU A 87 -3.37 15.74 -4.77
CA LEU A 87 -2.41 15.79 -3.65
C LEU A 87 -1.82 17.17 -3.37
N GLN A 88 -2.14 18.20 -4.16
CA GLN A 88 -1.46 19.51 -4.03
C GLN A 88 -1.59 20.11 -2.64
N TYR A 89 -2.80 20.09 -2.07
CA TYR A 89 -3.03 20.62 -0.73
C TYR A 89 -2.25 19.86 0.34
N TYR A 90 -2.26 18.53 0.28
CA TYR A 90 -1.50 17.68 1.18
C TYR A 90 0.01 17.96 1.10
N LEU A 91 0.59 17.98 -0.11
CA LEU A 91 2.02 18.22 -0.30
C LEU A 91 2.45 19.62 0.13
N ILE A 92 1.64 20.65 -0.12
CA ILE A 92 1.94 22.02 0.32
C ILE A 92 1.89 22.13 1.85
N SER A 93 0.95 21.43 2.50
CA SER A 93 0.82 21.46 3.96
C SER A 93 1.87 20.64 4.70
N HIS A 94 2.54 19.69 4.03
CA HIS A 94 3.49 18.73 4.64
C HIS A 94 4.90 18.83 4.03
N GLU A 95 5.30 20.00 3.51
CA GLU A 95 6.57 20.21 2.81
C GLU A 95 6.75 19.25 1.61
N ALA A 96 6.48 19.76 0.40
CA ALA A 96 6.50 18.97 -0.82
C ALA A 96 7.88 18.32 -1.06
N SER A 97 7.99 17.03 -0.74
CA SER A 97 9.22 16.27 -0.73
C SER A 97 8.95 14.81 -1.08
N VAL A 98 10.02 14.03 -1.31
CA VAL A 98 9.90 12.58 -1.52
C VAL A 98 9.45 11.89 -0.22
N GLU A 99 9.83 12.42 0.95
CA GLU A 99 9.42 11.88 2.25
C GLU A 99 7.90 12.02 2.43
N SER A 100 7.34 13.22 2.24
CA SER A 100 5.89 13.44 2.36
C SER A 100 5.10 12.67 1.31
N PHE A 101 5.67 12.45 0.12
CA PHE A 101 5.09 11.55 -0.87
C PHE A 101 5.07 10.09 -0.37
N ASN A 102 6.19 9.55 0.13
CA ASN A 102 6.24 8.18 0.66
C ASN A 102 5.37 8.00 1.93
N GLU A 103 5.22 9.04 2.74
CA GLU A 103 4.31 9.05 3.87
C GLU A 103 2.84 8.93 3.44
N PHE A 104 2.44 9.62 2.38
CA PHE A 104 1.10 9.48 1.81
C PHE A 104 0.85 8.08 1.26
N TYR A 105 1.85 7.45 0.64
CA TYR A 105 1.80 6.04 0.26
C TYR A 105 1.49 5.12 1.45
N CYS A 106 2.17 5.34 2.58
CA CYS A 106 1.96 4.56 3.80
C CYS A 106 0.53 4.74 4.33
N TYR A 107 0.03 5.98 4.32
CA TYR A 107 -1.35 6.31 4.65
C TYR A 107 -2.34 5.57 3.73
N LEU A 108 -2.12 5.59 2.40
CA LEU A 108 -2.98 4.87 1.45
C LEU A 108 -3.03 3.38 1.75
N PHE A 109 -1.90 2.76 2.11
CA PHE A 109 -1.83 1.34 2.43
C PHE A 109 -2.62 1.01 3.70
N ALA A 110 -2.38 1.76 4.78
CA ALA A 110 -3.12 1.61 6.03
C ALA A 110 -4.64 1.82 5.83
N GLU A 111 -5.02 2.86 5.11
CA GLU A 111 -6.42 3.15 4.81
C GLU A 111 -7.06 2.11 3.89
N PHE A 112 -6.33 1.57 2.92
CA PHE A 112 -6.83 0.49 2.08
C PHE A 112 -7.08 -0.77 2.91
N ASN A 113 -6.15 -1.14 3.78
CA ASN A 113 -6.32 -2.29 4.67
C ASN A 113 -7.56 -2.11 5.57
N ASN A 114 -7.69 -0.95 6.20
CA ASN A 114 -8.88 -0.60 6.99
C ASN A 114 -10.15 -0.68 6.16
N TYR A 115 -10.15 -0.13 4.95
CA TYR A 115 -11.30 -0.12 4.04
C TYR A 115 -11.68 -1.53 3.54
N TRP A 116 -10.70 -2.40 3.38
CA TRP A 116 -10.90 -3.80 2.98
C TRP A 116 -11.63 -4.60 4.07
N PHE A 117 -11.21 -4.44 5.33
CA PHE A 117 -11.74 -5.22 6.46
C PHE A 117 -12.93 -4.60 7.19
N LYS A 118 -13.18 -3.29 7.09
CA LYS A 118 -14.34 -2.62 7.73
C LYS A 118 -15.67 -2.83 6.98
N ARG A 119 -15.69 -3.68 5.95
CA ARG A 119 -16.92 -3.95 5.19
C ARG A 119 -17.90 -4.82 6.01
N PRO A 120 -19.21 -4.60 5.86
CA PRO A 120 -20.22 -5.40 6.57
C PRO A 120 -20.14 -6.89 6.21
N GLU A 121 -19.90 -7.17 4.93
CA GLU A 121 -19.77 -8.52 4.39
C GLU A 121 -18.32 -8.82 4.01
N PRO A 122 -17.80 -10.03 4.30
CA PRO A 122 -16.47 -10.45 3.89
C PRO A 122 -16.33 -10.40 2.36
N VAL A 123 -15.28 -9.74 1.89
CA VAL A 123 -14.89 -9.75 0.47
C VAL A 123 -13.82 -10.80 0.23
N THR A 124 -13.69 -11.25 -1.01
CA THR A 124 -12.58 -12.12 -1.44
C THR A 124 -11.70 -11.39 -2.44
N VAL A 125 -10.56 -11.98 -2.79
CA VAL A 125 -9.68 -11.47 -3.85
C VAL A 125 -10.42 -11.22 -5.18
N MET A 126 -11.51 -11.94 -5.45
CA MET A 126 -12.32 -11.72 -6.65
C MET A 126 -12.99 -10.34 -6.69
N ASN A 127 -13.23 -9.73 -5.52
CA ASN A 127 -13.80 -8.40 -5.40
C ASN A 127 -12.75 -7.29 -5.47
N PHE A 128 -11.46 -7.64 -5.60
CA PHE A 128 -10.36 -6.68 -5.44
C PHE A 128 -10.51 -5.42 -6.30
N ASN A 129 -10.74 -5.61 -7.60
CA ASN A 129 -10.84 -4.49 -8.54
C ASN A 129 -12.02 -3.55 -8.22
N GLU A 130 -13.15 -4.11 -7.81
CA GLU A 130 -14.33 -3.32 -7.44
C GLU A 130 -14.07 -2.53 -6.15
N VAL A 131 -13.53 -3.20 -5.13
CA VAL A 131 -13.20 -2.60 -3.84
C VAL A 131 -12.15 -1.50 -4.01
N PHE A 132 -11.09 -1.76 -4.79
CA PHE A 132 -10.02 -0.79 -5.07
C PHE A 132 -10.54 0.43 -5.83
N LYS A 133 -11.42 0.23 -6.83
CA LYS A 133 -12.09 1.34 -7.54
C LYS A 133 -12.99 2.16 -6.60
N SER A 134 -13.64 1.52 -5.64
CA SER A 134 -14.44 2.20 -4.61
C SER A 134 -13.57 2.96 -3.60
N PHE A 135 -12.47 2.36 -3.18
CA PHE A 135 -11.48 2.98 -2.32
C PHE A 135 -10.89 4.25 -2.95
N LYS A 136 -10.45 4.17 -4.21
CA LYS A 136 -9.98 5.32 -4.98
C LYS A 136 -10.98 6.49 -4.98
N ARG A 137 -12.27 6.22 -5.20
CA ARG A 137 -13.32 7.24 -5.15
C ARG A 137 -13.43 7.88 -3.76
N LYS A 138 -13.36 7.09 -2.68
CA LYS A 138 -13.31 7.61 -1.30
C LYS A 138 -12.12 8.56 -1.11
N ILE A 139 -10.92 8.16 -1.54
CA ILE A 139 -9.71 8.99 -1.38
C ILE A 139 -9.83 10.31 -2.14
N ILE A 140 -10.29 10.28 -3.40
CA ILE A 140 -10.48 11.51 -4.19
C ILE A 140 -11.48 12.45 -3.53
N ASN A 141 -12.61 11.93 -3.04
CA ASN A 141 -13.61 12.74 -2.33
C ASN A 141 -13.01 13.35 -1.06
N ASN A 142 -12.35 12.56 -0.23
CA ASN A 142 -11.70 13.04 0.99
C ASN A 142 -10.69 14.16 0.73
N LEU A 143 -9.86 14.01 -0.31
CA LEU A 143 -8.88 15.05 -0.68
C LEU A 143 -9.54 16.32 -1.22
N THR A 144 -10.67 16.17 -1.93
CA THR A 144 -11.45 17.31 -2.45
C THR A 144 -12.13 18.08 -1.32
N ASP A 145 -12.66 17.36 -0.33
CA ASP A 145 -13.30 17.93 0.86
C ASP A 145 -12.28 18.42 1.91
N GLN A 146 -10.98 18.33 1.61
CA GLN A 146 -9.87 18.65 2.52
C GLN A 146 -9.99 17.93 3.86
N ALA A 147 -10.56 16.72 3.85
CA ALA A 147 -10.64 15.88 5.03
C ALA A 147 -9.23 15.61 5.56
N PRO A 148 -9.03 15.60 6.90
CA PRO A 148 -7.72 15.40 7.48
C PRO A 148 -7.07 14.10 6.99
N VAL A 149 -5.88 14.22 6.40
CA VAL A 149 -5.01 13.08 6.12
C VAL A 149 -4.16 12.88 7.37
N ILE A 150 -4.46 11.83 8.13
CA ILE A 150 -3.70 11.51 9.34
C ILE A 150 -2.54 10.62 8.91
N VAL A 151 -1.40 11.26 8.64
CA VAL A 151 -0.11 10.60 8.56
C VAL A 151 0.48 10.61 9.95
N ASP A 152 0.74 9.42 10.50
CA ASP A 152 1.46 9.30 11.75
C ASP A 152 2.95 9.61 11.51
N THR A 153 3.31 10.89 11.63
CA THR A 153 4.69 11.37 11.42
C THR A 153 5.63 10.96 12.56
N ASP A 154 5.10 10.52 13.71
CA ASP A 154 5.89 10.01 14.82
C ASP A 154 6.37 8.56 14.59
N LYS A 155 6.02 7.96 13.43
CA LYS A 155 6.34 6.56 13.06
C LYS A 155 5.88 5.58 14.17
N LYS A 156 4.83 5.94 14.93
CA LYS A 156 4.36 5.25 16.14
C LYS A 156 2.85 5.02 16.09
N LYS A 157 2.51 3.92 15.41
CA LYS A 157 1.22 3.20 15.40
C LYS A 157 0.10 3.78 14.51
N TYR A 158 -0.18 3.02 13.45
CA TYR A 158 -1.55 2.64 13.05
C TYR A 158 -1.98 1.35 13.74
#